data_AF-A0A2S9FET0-F1
#
_entry.id   AF-A0A2S9FET0-F1
#
_cell.length_a   1.000
_cell.length_b   1.000
_cell.length_c   1.000
_cell.angle_alpha   90.00
_cell.angle_beta   90.00
_cell.angle_gamma   90.00
#
_symmetry.space_group_name_H-M   'P 1'
#
loop_
_entity.id
_entity.type
_entity.pdbx_description
1 polymer ?
#
loop_
_entity_poly.entity_id
_entity_poly.type
_entity_poly.pdbx_seq_one_letter_code
_entity_poly.pdbx_strand_id
1 'polypeptide(L)' 'SILRGAPETVGVKRADVTSTWLRIQAGEDPSTPDAVSIEIVVSSEFGGGRIELYPDGTTKAIWPADR' A
#
# COMPACT_ATOMS: atom_id res chain seq x y z
N SER A 1 1.27 -3.79 -13.21
CA SER A 1 2.06 -2.93 -12.30
C SER A 1 1.18 -2.58 -11.12
N ILE A 2 1.56 -2.98 -9.89
CA ILE A 2 0.75 -2.82 -8.67
C ILE A 2 0.60 -1.33 -8.30
N LEU A 3 1.68 -0.54 -8.39
CA LEU A 3 1.64 0.89 -8.07
C LEU A 3 0.62 1.67 -8.90
N ARG A 4 0.56 1.42 -10.22
CA ARG A 4 -0.39 2.10 -11.12
C ARG A 4 -1.86 1.72 -10.86
N GLY A 5 -2.09 0.48 -10.43
CA GLY A 5 -3.42 -0.06 -10.13
C GLY A 5 -3.83 0.09 -8.67
N ALA A 6 -2.99 0.72 -7.85
CA ALA A 6 -3.20 0.79 -6.41
C ALA A 6 -4.53 1.48 -6.04
N PRO A 7 -4.93 2.62 -6.65
CA PRO A 7 -6.21 3.24 -6.34
C PRO A 7 -7.40 2.30 -6.52
N GLU A 8 -7.47 1.60 -7.65
CA GLU A 8 -8.58 0.65 -7.92
C GLU A 8 -8.57 -0.51 -6.94
N THR A 9 -7.38 -1.00 -6.60
CA THR A 9 -7.20 -2.15 -5.72
C THR A 9 -7.71 -1.86 -4.31
N VAL A 10 -7.55 -0.62 -3.84
CA VAL A 10 -8.08 -0.18 -2.53
C VAL A 10 -9.47 0.46 -2.62
N GLY A 11 -10.10 0.47 -3.79
CA GLY A 11 -11.46 0.96 -3.98
C GLY A 11 -11.61 2.48 -4.15
N VAL A 12 -10.53 3.20 -4.43
CA VAL A 12 -10.52 4.66 -4.66
C VAL A 12 -10.60 4.94 -6.17
N LYS A 13 -11.48 5.86 -6.58
CA LYS A 13 -11.51 6.32 -7.98
C LYS A 13 -10.27 7.18 -8.24
N ARG A 14 -9.61 6.99 -9.39
CA ARG A 14 -8.41 7.78 -9.75
C ARG A 14 -8.63 9.29 -9.69
N ALA A 15 -9.83 9.76 -10.03
CA ALA A 15 -10.17 11.18 -10.01
C ALA A 15 -10.16 11.79 -8.60
N ASP A 16 -10.32 10.96 -7.56
CA ASP A 16 -10.42 11.38 -6.16
C ASP A 16 -9.07 11.24 -5.43
N VAL A 17 -8.04 10.68 -6.08
CA VAL A 17 -6.72 10.46 -5.48
C VAL A 17 -6.02 11.80 -5.25
N THR A 18 -5.70 12.09 -4.00
CA THR A 18 -4.90 13.27 -3.63
C THR A 18 -3.41 12.96 -3.65
N SER A 19 -3.02 11.75 -3.25
CA SER A 19 -1.62 11.32 -3.32
C SER A 19 -1.47 9.81 -3.33
N THR A 20 -0.33 9.35 -3.85
CA THR A 20 0.11 7.96 -3.76
C THR A 20 1.56 7.95 -3.33
N TRP A 21 1.86 7.26 -2.22
CA TRP A 21 3.20 7.17 -1.66
C TRP A 21 3.68 5.73 -1.58
N LEU A 22 4.98 5.53 -1.79
CA LEU A 22 5.67 4.27 -1.53
C LEU A 22 6.49 4.43 -0.26
N ARG A 23 6.24 3.59 0.73
CA ARG A 23 7.01 3.52 1.98
C ARG A 23 7.80 2.22 2.01
N ILE A 24 9.09 2.32 2.32
CA ILE A 24 9.97 1.18 2.56
C ILE A 24 10.58 1.38 3.94
N GLN A 25 10.39 0.40 4.82
CA GLN A 25 10.85 0.45 6.21
C GLN A 25 11.40 -0.92 6.64
N ALA A 26 12.11 -0.98 7.77
CA ALA A 26 12.51 -2.26 8.35
C ALA A 26 11.28 -3.13 8.63
N GLY A 27 11.43 -4.45 8.48
CA GLY A 27 10.40 -5.42 8.80
C GLY A 27 10.09 -5.44 10.30
N GLU A 28 8.84 -5.73 10.64
CA GLU A 28 8.39 -5.79 12.04
C GLU A 28 8.66 -7.16 12.70
N ASP A 29 9.04 -8.17 11.92
CA ASP A 29 9.30 -9.52 12.41
C ASP A 29 10.74 -9.64 12.96
N PRO A 30 10.91 -9.83 14.28
CA PRO A 30 12.23 -9.94 14.90
C PRO A 30 12.99 -11.22 14.51
N SER A 31 12.32 -12.24 13.97
CA SER A 31 12.97 -13.45 13.45
C SER A 31 13.60 -13.24 12.07
N THR A 32 13.26 -12.14 11.39
CA THR A 32 13.82 -11.74 10.09
C THR A 32 14.25 -10.27 10.08
N PRO A 33 15.30 -9.90 10.82
CA PRO A 33 15.69 -8.50 11.04
C PRO A 33 16.16 -7.76 9.78
N ASP A 34 16.62 -8.50 8.75
CA ASP A 34 17.08 -7.93 7.48
C ASP A 34 15.94 -7.75 6.46
N ALA A 35 14.71 -8.18 6.80
CA ALA A 35 13.57 -8.00 5.93
C ALA A 35 13.11 -6.53 5.89
N VAL A 36 12.51 -6.13 4.78
CA VAL A 36 11.85 -4.82 4.64
C VAL A 36 10.35 -5.01 4.51
N SER A 37 9.58 -4.04 5.00
CA SER A 37 8.17 -3.89 4.68
C SER A 37 8.01 -2.83 3.60
N ILE A 38 7.21 -3.15 2.58
CA ILE A 38 6.89 -2.23 1.48
C ILE A 38 5.39 -1.95 1.52
N GLU A 39 5.04 -0.67 1.49
CA GLU A 39 3.66 -0.21 1.49
C GLU A 39 3.39 0.79 0.38
N ILE A 40 2.28 0.59 -0.33
CA ILE A 40 1.73 1.58 -1.25
C ILE A 40 0.50 2.18 -0.56
N VAL A 41 0.56 3.47 -0.25
CA VAL A 41 -0.52 4.20 0.40
C VAL A 41 -1.23 5.07 -0.63
N VAL A 42 -2.54 4.95 -0.73
CA VAL A 42 -3.39 5.79 -1.58
C VAL A 42 -4.28 6.64 -0.68
N SER A 43 -4.17 7.95 -0.83
CA SER A 43 -5.01 8.91 -0.12
C SER A 43 -6.02 9.54 -1.06
N SER A 44 -7.24 9.74 -0.57
CA SER A 44 -8.27 10.57 -1.20
C SER A 44 -8.84 11.55 -0.17
N GLU A 45 -9.63 12.52 -0.63
CA GLU A 45 -10.38 13.41 0.26
C GLU A 45 -11.50 12.70 1.06
N PHE A 46 -11.86 11.47 0.67
CA PHE A 46 -12.93 10.67 1.29
C PHE A 46 -12.42 9.54 2.19
N GLY A 47 -11.11 9.39 2.35
CA GLY A 47 -10.50 8.23 3.02
C GLY A 47 -9.37 7.63 2.19
N GLY A 48 -8.57 6.75 2.79
CA GLY A 48 -7.40 6.16 2.14
C GLY A 48 -7.28 4.68 2.43
N GLY A 49 -6.58 3.99 1.53
CA GLY A 49 -6.26 2.57 1.67
C GLY A 49 -4.78 2.33 1.44
N ARG A 50 -4.32 1.13 1.75
CA ARG A 50 -2.93 0.72 1.47
C ARG A 50 -2.81 -0.72 1.03
N ILE A 51 -1.73 -1.00 0.31
CA ILE A 51 -1.32 -2.35 -0.09
C ILE A 51 0.02 -2.62 0.58
N GLU A 52 0.09 -3.66 1.38
CA GLU A 52 1.34 -4.17 1.95
C GLU A 52 1.90 -5.25 1.04
N LEU A 53 3.21 -5.18 0.79
CA LEU A 53 3.94 -6.13 -0.05
C LEU A 53 5.08 -6.76 0.76
N TYR A 54 5.40 -8.00 0.40
CA TYR A 54 6.67 -8.64 0.79
C TYR A 54 7.85 -7.96 0.06
N PRO A 55 9.10 -8.20 0.51
CA PRO A 55 10.30 -7.65 -0.15
C PRO A 55 10.42 -7.98 -1.64
N ASP A 56 9.84 -9.09 -2.08
CA ASP A 56 9.82 -9.52 -3.50
C ASP A 56 8.72 -8.83 -4.33
N GLY A 57 7.92 -7.95 -3.70
CA GLY A 57 6.83 -7.21 -4.33
C GLY A 57 5.52 -7.98 -4.44
N THR A 58 5.44 -9.21 -3.92
CA THR A 58 4.18 -9.96 -3.84
C THR A 58 3.26 -9.39 -2.76
N THR A 59 1.95 -9.47 -2.96
CA THR A 59 0.98 -8.88 -2.03
C THR A 59 0.91 -9.65 -0.73
N LYS A 60 1.14 -8.95 0.39
CA LYS A 60 0.97 -9.46 1.75
C LYS A 60 -0.44 -9.20 2.26
N ALA A 61 -0.92 -7.97 2.12
CA ALA A 61 -2.25 -7.58 2.58
C ALA A 61 -2.80 -6.39 1.78
N ILE A 62 -4.13 -6.28 1.73
CA ILE A 62 -4.84 -5.12 1.17
C ILE A 62 -5.72 -4.56 2.27
N TRP A 63 -5.56 -3.27 2.53
CA TRP A 63 -6.38 -2.47 3.42
C TRP A 63 -7.21 -1.52 2.55
N PRO A 64 -8.49 -1.82 2.29
CA PRO A 64 -9.34 -0.97 1.47
C PRO A 64 -9.52 0.41 2.09
N ALA A 65 -9.80 1.41 1.26
CA ALA A 65 -10.31 2.68 1.77
C ALA A 65 -11.69 2.45 2.41
N ASP A 66 -11.88 2.99 3.62
CA ASP A 66 -13.20 3.04 4.24
C ASP A 66 -14.16 3.79 3.32
N ARG A 67 -15.39 3.26 3.18
CA ARG A 67 -16.45 3.85 2.34
C ARG A 67 -17.28 4.87 3.07
#